data_AF-A0A2V6C973-F1
#
_entry.id   AF-A0A2V6C973-F1
#
_cell.length_a   1.000
_cell.length_b   1.000
_cell.length_c   1.000
_cell.angle_alpha   90.00
_cell.angle_beta   90.00
_cell.angle_gamma   90.00
#
_symmetry.space_group_name_H-M   'P 1'
#
loop_
_entity.id
_entity.type
_entity.pdbx_description
1 polymer ?
#
loop_
_entity_poly.entity_id
_entity_poly.type
_entity_poly.pdbx_seq_one_letter_code
_entity_poly.pdbx_strand_id
1 'polypeptide(L)'
;MGTTATTMTQRITELSPRAKARAAGGFWWLCIISSVVGFVAGAPLIVANDAAATAANILAKESAFRFGFVADLVSGLAYVGVTAFIYCVLKSVSRSLSLLGAFFGLAGVAIGGASWVIHLTPLLLLHGDQYLTAFTTSQLHAMSLAALKLQLQVFPIGMVFFGIQCISIGYLVARSTFLPRILGVLLALGGLCYVIASFVNFLASSFGPHLVPFIMPVALIGEGSLSLWLLVKGVNVQRWNEQASLGQ
;
A
#
# COMPACT_ATOMS: atom_id res chain seq x y z
N MET A 1 23.08 20.15 -2.66
CA MET A 1 22.05 19.09 -2.64
C MET A 1 22.39 17.83 -3.46
N GLY A 2 23.39 17.84 -4.36
CA GLY A 2 23.74 16.66 -5.19
C GLY A 2 24.55 15.56 -4.50
N THR A 3 25.23 15.82 -3.38
CA THR A 3 26.16 14.86 -2.76
C THR A 3 25.42 13.75 -1.98
N THR A 4 24.34 14.10 -1.27
CA THR A 4 23.63 13.18 -0.37
C THR A 4 22.84 12.08 -1.10
N ALA A 5 22.19 12.43 -2.22
CA ALA A 5 21.45 11.47 -3.04
C ALA A 5 22.39 10.45 -3.73
N THR A 6 23.55 10.91 -4.18
CA THR A 6 24.60 10.05 -4.76
C THR A 6 25.16 9.08 -3.72
N THR A 7 25.45 9.55 -2.50
CA THR A 7 25.93 8.70 -1.40
C THR A 7 24.88 7.66 -0.95
N MET A 8 23.59 8.03 -0.92
CA MET A 8 22.52 7.10 -0.56
C MET A 8 22.33 6.02 -1.64
N THR A 9 22.39 6.41 -2.91
CA THR A 9 22.34 5.48 -4.05
C THR A 9 23.51 4.49 -3.99
N GLN A 10 24.72 4.99 -3.71
CA GLN A 10 25.94 4.19 -3.56
C GLN A 10 25.81 3.14 -2.45
N ARG A 11 25.33 3.52 -1.26
CA ARG A 11 25.10 2.59 -0.13
C ARG A 11 24.08 1.51 -0.43
N ILE A 12 22.97 1.83 -1.12
CA ILE A 12 21.98 0.81 -1.49
C ILE A 12 22.59 -0.19 -2.47
N THR A 13 23.41 0.25 -3.43
CA THR A 13 24.12 -0.67 -4.33
C THR A 13 25.09 -1.59 -3.61
N GLU A 14 25.81 -1.09 -2.60
CA GLU A 14 26.82 -1.83 -1.81
C GLU A 14 26.22 -2.93 -0.91
N LEU A 15 24.93 -2.83 -0.56
CA LEU A 15 24.28 -3.87 0.24
C LEU A 15 24.26 -5.22 -0.47
N SER A 16 24.52 -6.28 0.29
CA SER A 16 24.37 -7.65 -0.22
C SER A 16 22.93 -7.92 -0.68
N PRO A 17 22.71 -8.83 -1.66
CA PRO A 17 21.37 -9.19 -2.12
C PRO A 17 20.45 -9.64 -0.98
N ARG A 18 21.02 -10.34 0.01
CA ARG A 18 20.30 -10.77 1.21
C ARG A 18 19.87 -9.60 2.09
N ALA A 19 20.73 -8.60 2.28
CA ALA A 19 20.39 -7.41 3.06
C ALA A 19 19.27 -6.60 2.37
N LYS A 20 19.34 -6.43 1.05
CA LYS A 20 18.28 -5.80 0.25
C LYS A 20 16.94 -6.54 0.39
N ALA A 21 16.96 -7.86 0.30
CA ALA A 21 15.77 -8.69 0.48
C ALA A 21 15.17 -8.55 1.89
N ARG A 22 16.00 -8.58 2.95
CA ARG A 22 15.54 -8.40 4.33
C ARG A 22 14.96 -7.01 4.56
N ALA A 23 15.59 -5.98 4.01
CA ALA A 23 15.07 -4.62 4.04
C ALA A 23 13.69 -4.53 3.36
N ALA A 24 13.54 -5.10 2.16
CA ALA A 24 12.24 -5.19 1.48
C ALA A 24 11.18 -5.85 2.37
N GLY A 25 11.48 -7.00 2.96
CA GLY A 25 10.56 -7.69 3.87
C GLY A 25 10.19 -6.86 5.11
N GLY A 26 11.15 -6.14 5.69
CA GLY A 26 10.92 -5.27 6.85
C GLY A 26 10.04 -4.07 6.54
N PHE A 27 10.31 -3.37 5.44
CA PHE A 27 9.46 -2.28 4.95
C PHE A 27 8.06 -2.77 4.60
N TRP A 28 7.93 -3.98 4.06
CA TRP A 28 6.63 -4.54 3.70
C TRP A 28 5.79 -4.86 4.94
N TRP A 29 6.40 -5.45 5.97
CA TRP A 29 5.72 -5.65 7.25
C TRP A 29 5.38 -4.34 7.96
N LEU A 30 6.25 -3.33 7.89
CA LEU A 30 5.94 -2.00 8.40
C LEU A 30 4.71 -1.41 7.69
N CYS A 31 4.64 -1.55 6.37
CA CYS A 31 3.47 -1.16 5.58
C CYS A 31 2.20 -1.88 6.06
N ILE A 32 2.23 -3.21 6.12
CA ILE A 32 1.07 -4.03 6.54
C ILE A 32 0.60 -3.62 7.94
N ILE A 33 1.51 -3.54 8.92
CA ILE A 33 1.17 -3.21 10.31
C ILE A 33 0.60 -1.78 10.39
N SER A 34 1.25 -0.82 9.73
CA SER A 34 0.81 0.58 9.76
C SER A 34 -0.58 0.74 9.13
N SER A 35 -0.87 0.07 8.01
CA SER A 35 -2.21 0.07 7.41
C SER A 35 -3.28 -0.58 8.31
N VAL A 36 -2.96 -1.68 9.00
CA VAL A 36 -3.89 -2.29 9.96
C VAL A 36 -4.17 -1.35 11.13
N VAL A 37 -3.13 -0.71 11.66
CA VAL A 37 -3.27 0.29 12.74
C VAL A 37 -4.12 1.47 12.28
N GLY A 38 -3.87 1.98 11.07
CA GLY A 38 -4.65 3.06 10.47
C GLY A 38 -6.14 2.73 10.37
N PHE A 39 -6.44 1.54 9.84
CA PHE A 39 -7.79 1.03 9.72
C PHE A 39 -8.48 0.88 11.09
N VAL A 40 -7.81 0.29 12.08
CA VAL A 40 -8.38 0.09 13.43
C VAL A 40 -8.63 1.42 14.15
N ALA A 41 -7.78 2.43 13.94
CA ALA A 41 -7.96 3.75 14.53
C ALA A 41 -9.10 4.54 13.87
N GLY A 42 -9.26 4.44 12.55
CA GLY A 42 -10.22 5.24 11.78
C GLY A 42 -11.61 4.60 11.62
N ALA A 43 -11.69 3.30 11.33
CA ALA A 43 -12.96 2.64 10.97
C ALA A 43 -14.07 2.79 12.02
N PRO A 44 -13.81 2.68 13.35
CA PRO A 44 -14.86 2.85 14.37
C PRO A 44 -15.44 4.26 14.47
N LEU A 45 -14.78 5.26 13.88
CA LEU A 45 -15.23 6.65 13.93
C LEU A 45 -16.35 6.94 12.92
N ILE A 46 -16.48 6.10 11.90
CA ILE A 46 -17.40 6.30 10.77
C ILE A 46 -18.70 5.56 11.04
N VAL A 47 -19.81 6.31 11.19
CA VAL A 47 -21.15 5.74 11.30
C VAL A 47 -21.79 5.76 9.91
N ALA A 48 -22.11 4.57 9.40
CA ALA A 48 -22.65 4.42 8.05
C ALA A 48 -23.94 5.24 7.88
N ASN A 49 -23.93 6.18 6.94
CA ASN A 49 -25.04 7.07 6.59
C ASN A 49 -25.49 8.06 7.69
N ASP A 50 -24.73 8.22 8.77
CA ASP A 50 -24.98 9.24 9.80
C ASP A 50 -23.80 10.23 9.86
N ALA A 51 -23.99 11.36 9.20
CA ALA A 51 -22.99 12.43 9.11
C ALA A 51 -22.76 13.12 10.45
N ALA A 52 -23.82 13.28 11.26
CA ALA A 52 -23.72 13.97 12.55
C ALA A 52 -22.99 13.11 13.59
N ALA A 53 -23.35 11.82 13.67
CA ALA A 53 -22.65 10.89 14.55
C ALA A 53 -21.18 10.69 14.13
N THR A 54 -20.90 10.62 12.83
CA THR A 54 -19.52 10.56 12.32
C THR A 54 -18.72 11.80 12.71
N ALA A 55 -19.26 13.00 12.49
CA ALA A 55 -18.60 14.25 12.88
C ALA A 55 -18.34 14.33 14.39
N ALA A 56 -19.33 13.95 15.21
CA ALA A 56 -19.20 13.91 16.67
C ALA A 56 -18.10 12.93 17.11
N ASN A 57 -18.02 11.74 16.50
CA ASN A 57 -16.98 10.76 16.80
C ASN A 57 -15.58 11.27 16.44
N ILE A 58 -15.43 11.92 15.28
CA ILE A 58 -14.15 12.48 14.82
C ILE A 58 -13.69 13.59 15.77
N LEU A 59 -14.57 14.52 16.13
CA LEU A 59 -14.24 15.60 17.07
C LEU A 59 -13.91 15.06 18.47
N ALA A 60 -14.67 14.06 18.95
CA ALA A 60 -14.43 13.46 20.27
C ALA A 60 -13.14 12.63 20.33
N LYS A 61 -12.70 12.04 19.21
CA LYS A 61 -11.52 11.16 19.11
C LYS A 61 -10.55 11.63 18.03
N GLU A 62 -10.31 12.94 17.98
CA GLU A 62 -9.51 13.56 16.92
C GLU A 62 -8.09 13.00 16.87
N SER A 63 -7.48 12.71 18.02
CA SER A 63 -6.14 12.11 18.10
C SER A 63 -6.09 10.73 17.43
N ALA A 64 -7.12 9.91 17.59
CA ALA A 64 -7.22 8.62 16.92
C ALA A 64 -7.37 8.79 15.40
N PHE A 65 -8.18 9.76 14.96
CA PHE A 65 -8.34 10.08 13.54
C PHE A 65 -7.01 10.52 12.90
N ARG A 66 -6.30 11.47 13.53
CA ARG A 66 -4.98 11.93 13.07
C ARG A 66 -3.94 10.82 13.09
N PHE A 67 -3.96 9.97 14.11
CA PHE A 67 -3.06 8.83 14.19
C PHE A 67 -3.32 7.82 13.06
N GLY A 68 -4.59 7.60 12.71
CA GLY A 68 -4.98 6.80 11.55
C GLY A 68 -4.36 7.31 10.25
N PHE A 69 -4.49 8.62 10.00
CA PHE A 69 -3.85 9.29 8.87
C PHE A 69 -2.31 9.12 8.84
N VAL A 70 -1.64 9.34 9.98
CA VAL A 70 -0.18 9.20 10.05
C VAL A 70 0.24 7.76 9.79
N ALA A 71 -0.50 6.77 10.30
CA ALA A 71 -0.22 5.36 10.05
C ALA A 71 -0.35 5.01 8.56
N ASP A 72 -1.37 5.53 7.87
CA ASP A 72 -1.54 5.36 6.42
C ASP A 72 -0.39 6.01 5.63
N LEU A 73 0.05 7.22 6.03
CA LEU A 73 1.19 7.90 5.42
C LEU A 73 2.49 7.11 5.60
N VAL A 74 2.75 6.60 6.81
CA VAL A 74 3.92 5.74 7.09
C VAL A 74 3.86 4.47 6.24
N SER A 75 2.67 3.88 6.08
CA SER A 75 2.47 2.70 5.24
C SER A 75 2.90 2.96 3.79
N GLY A 76 2.43 4.06 3.20
CA GLY A 76 2.80 4.47 1.86
C GLY A 76 4.30 4.71 1.67
N LEU A 77 4.93 5.41 2.62
CA LEU A 77 6.37 5.66 2.61
C LEU A 77 7.19 4.36 2.74
N ALA A 78 6.75 3.46 3.62
CA ALA A 78 7.36 2.14 3.75
C ALA A 78 7.25 1.36 2.44
N TYR A 79 6.13 1.46 1.74
CA TYR A 79 5.90 0.79 0.47
C TYR A 79 6.77 1.32 -0.68
N VAL A 80 7.14 2.60 -0.67
CA VAL A 80 8.20 3.12 -1.57
C VAL A 80 9.52 2.38 -1.33
N GLY A 81 9.87 2.13 -0.07
CA GLY A 81 11.01 1.31 0.33
C GLY A 81 10.90 -0.12 -0.20
N VAL A 82 9.75 -0.78 -0.03
CA VAL A 82 9.47 -2.11 -0.61
C VAL A 82 9.76 -2.11 -2.10
N THR A 83 9.19 -1.15 -2.82
CA THR A 83 9.32 -1.05 -4.27
C THR A 83 10.78 -0.90 -4.71
N ALA A 84 11.54 -0.04 -4.04
CA ALA A 84 12.96 0.19 -4.35
C ALA A 84 13.83 -1.05 -4.10
N PHE A 85 13.66 -1.72 -2.96
CA PHE A 85 14.47 -2.90 -2.62
C PHE A 85 14.07 -4.13 -3.43
N ILE A 86 12.77 -4.36 -3.65
CA ILE A 86 12.30 -5.44 -4.53
C ILE A 86 12.80 -5.24 -5.94
N TYR A 87 12.77 -4.01 -6.48
CA TYR A 87 13.35 -3.71 -7.79
C TYR A 87 14.81 -4.17 -7.87
N CYS A 88 15.60 -3.78 -6.86
CA CYS A 88 17.02 -4.11 -6.80
C CYS A 88 17.30 -5.62 -6.67
N VAL A 89 16.41 -6.37 -6.02
CA VAL A 89 16.53 -7.83 -5.90
C VAL A 89 16.09 -8.54 -7.19
N LEU A 90 14.98 -8.12 -7.80
CA LEU A 90 14.37 -8.85 -8.94
C LEU A 90 14.87 -8.38 -10.31
N LYS A 91 15.60 -7.25 -10.39
CA LYS A 91 16.22 -6.82 -11.66
C LYS A 91 17.19 -7.85 -12.25
N SER A 92 17.73 -8.76 -11.44
CA SER A 92 18.58 -9.87 -11.90
C SER A 92 17.82 -10.93 -12.70
N VAL A 93 16.49 -10.99 -12.57
CA VAL A 93 15.63 -11.91 -13.34
C VAL A 93 15.17 -11.25 -14.63
N SER A 94 14.66 -10.01 -14.54
CA SER A 94 14.32 -9.17 -15.68
C SER A 94 14.25 -7.71 -15.25
N ARG A 95 15.14 -6.88 -15.79
CA ARG A 95 15.16 -5.44 -15.48
C ARG A 95 13.87 -4.75 -15.92
N SER A 96 13.34 -5.08 -17.10
CA SER A 96 12.15 -4.44 -17.66
C SER A 96 10.89 -4.74 -16.86
N LEU A 97 10.64 -6.01 -16.52
CA LEU A 97 9.47 -6.38 -15.71
C LEU A 97 9.59 -5.88 -14.27
N SER A 98 10.81 -5.89 -13.71
CA SER A 98 11.06 -5.35 -12.38
C SER A 98 10.78 -3.84 -12.34
N LEU A 99 11.19 -3.11 -13.38
CA LEU A 99 10.91 -1.68 -13.54
C LEU A 99 9.43 -1.40 -13.76
N LEU A 100 8.75 -2.22 -14.57
CA LEU A 100 7.31 -2.13 -14.79
C LEU A 100 6.55 -2.26 -13.45
N GLY A 101 6.87 -3.29 -12.68
CA GLY A 101 6.30 -3.47 -11.34
C GLY A 101 6.57 -2.29 -10.42
N ALA A 102 7.77 -1.69 -10.48
CA ALA A 102 8.10 -0.51 -9.70
C ALA A 102 7.28 0.72 -10.10
N PHE A 103 7.06 0.95 -11.39
CA PHE A 103 6.20 2.05 -11.86
C PHE A 103 4.75 1.89 -11.39
N PHE A 104 4.20 0.69 -11.50
CA PHE A 104 2.87 0.39 -10.96
C PHE A 104 2.81 0.63 -9.45
N GLY A 105 3.82 0.21 -8.70
CA GLY A 105 3.87 0.46 -7.26
C GLY A 105 3.92 1.93 -6.87
N LEU A 106 4.77 2.71 -7.54
CA LEU A 106 4.86 4.15 -7.29
C LEU A 106 3.58 4.88 -7.70
N ALA A 107 2.93 4.47 -8.79
CA ALA A 107 1.62 4.99 -9.17
C ALA A 107 0.55 4.66 -8.11
N GLY A 108 0.54 3.43 -7.59
CA GLY A 108 -0.33 3.03 -6.48
C GLY A 108 -0.13 3.90 -5.23
N VAL A 109 1.12 4.16 -4.84
CA VAL A 109 1.44 5.06 -3.71
C VAL A 109 0.99 6.50 -3.99
N ALA A 110 1.20 7.01 -5.21
CA ALA A 110 0.77 8.37 -5.57
C ALA A 110 -0.75 8.53 -5.52
N ILE A 111 -1.50 7.54 -6.01
CA ILE A 111 -2.97 7.51 -5.91
C ILE A 111 -3.41 7.40 -4.45
N GLY A 112 -2.72 6.58 -3.64
CA GLY A 112 -2.92 6.53 -2.19
C GLY A 112 -2.69 7.89 -1.53
N GLY A 113 -1.67 8.63 -1.95
CA GLY A 113 -1.42 10.02 -1.54
C GLY A 113 -2.62 10.94 -1.72
N ALA A 114 -3.28 10.87 -2.88
CA ALA A 114 -4.50 11.64 -3.13
C ALA A 114 -5.64 11.23 -2.17
N SER A 115 -5.75 9.93 -1.86
CA SER A 115 -6.72 9.42 -0.87
C SER A 115 -6.45 9.97 0.53
N TRP A 116 -5.20 10.08 0.97
CA TRP A 116 -4.87 10.64 2.29
C TRP A 116 -5.16 12.14 2.39
N VAL A 117 -5.03 12.90 1.31
CA VAL A 117 -5.47 14.31 1.28
C VAL A 117 -6.98 14.40 1.55
N ILE A 118 -7.77 13.53 0.90
CA ILE A 118 -9.22 13.47 1.11
C ILE A 118 -9.53 13.09 2.57
N HIS A 119 -8.76 12.18 3.17
CA HIS A 119 -8.90 11.78 4.58
C HIS A 119 -8.78 12.95 5.57
N LEU A 120 -7.98 13.97 5.28
CA LEU A 120 -7.83 15.12 6.19
C LEU A 120 -9.00 16.11 6.10
N THR A 121 -9.84 16.02 5.06
CA THR A 121 -10.94 16.96 4.80
C THR A 121 -11.90 17.12 5.99
N PRO A 122 -12.33 16.06 6.71
CA PRO A 122 -13.18 16.21 7.90
C PRO A 122 -12.54 17.09 8.98
N LEU A 123 -11.23 16.99 9.21
CA LEU A 123 -10.56 17.86 10.18
C LEU A 123 -10.58 19.32 9.74
N LEU A 124 -10.47 19.59 8.45
CA LEU A 124 -10.58 20.95 7.93
C LEU A 124 -12.01 21.50 8.09
N LEU A 125 -13.03 20.69 7.79
CA LEU A 125 -14.42 21.14 7.76
C LEU A 125 -15.08 21.25 9.15
N LEU A 126 -14.60 20.50 10.14
CA LEU A 126 -15.28 20.41 11.45
C LEU A 126 -14.76 21.38 12.52
N HIS A 127 -13.61 22.04 12.31
CA HIS A 127 -12.99 22.94 13.31
C HIS A 127 -13.53 24.38 13.30
N GLY A 128 -14.49 24.71 12.44
CA GLY A 128 -15.27 25.96 12.56
C GLY A 128 -14.50 27.26 12.25
N ASP A 129 -13.49 27.20 11.39
CA ASP A 129 -12.74 28.37 10.92
C ASP A 129 -13.66 29.45 10.33
N GLN A 130 -13.25 30.72 10.40
CA GLN A 130 -14.09 31.87 10.01
C GLN A 130 -14.69 31.78 8.60
N TYR A 131 -13.95 31.23 7.63
CA TYR A 131 -14.43 31.07 6.26
C TYR A 131 -15.54 30.01 6.11
N LEU A 132 -15.71 29.12 7.10
CA LEU A 132 -16.74 28.08 7.09
C LEU A 132 -18.10 28.57 7.59
N THR A 133 -18.18 29.78 8.13
CA THR A 133 -19.45 30.39 8.59
C THR A 133 -20.48 30.61 7.47
N ALA A 134 -20.05 30.55 6.22
CA ALA A 134 -20.94 30.56 5.05
C ALA A 134 -21.77 29.26 4.90
N PHE A 135 -21.39 28.19 5.59
CA PHE A 135 -22.06 26.89 5.56
C PHE A 135 -22.80 26.61 6.86
N THR A 136 -23.88 25.84 6.79
CA THR A 136 -24.53 25.31 7.99
C THR A 136 -23.73 24.13 8.55
N THR A 137 -23.86 23.86 9.84
CA THR A 137 -23.25 22.69 10.49
C THR A 137 -23.65 21.37 9.82
N SER A 138 -24.93 21.24 9.42
CA SER A 138 -25.41 20.05 8.71
C SER A 138 -24.74 19.87 7.33
N GLN A 139 -24.47 20.96 6.60
CA GLN A 139 -23.71 20.92 5.35
C GLN A 139 -22.27 20.46 5.60
N LEU A 140 -21.59 21.01 6.62
CA LEU A 140 -20.21 20.63 6.95
C LEU A 140 -20.10 19.15 7.38
N HIS A 141 -21.05 18.65 8.17
CA HIS A 141 -21.12 17.23 8.53
C HIS A 141 -21.32 16.35 7.29
N ALA A 142 -22.25 16.70 6.41
CA ALA A 142 -22.52 15.95 5.19
C ALA A 142 -21.31 15.93 4.24
N MET A 143 -20.63 17.07 4.08
CA MET A 143 -19.40 17.19 3.28
C MET A 143 -18.25 16.36 3.89
N SER A 144 -18.13 16.32 5.21
CA SER A 144 -17.13 15.50 5.91
C SER A 144 -17.36 14.01 5.65
N LEU A 145 -18.60 13.53 5.79
CA LEU A 145 -18.95 12.14 5.47
C LEU A 145 -18.77 11.84 3.96
N ALA A 146 -19.13 12.78 3.09
CA ALA A 146 -18.95 12.63 1.64
C ALA A 146 -17.47 12.50 1.27
N ALA A 147 -16.57 13.27 1.90
CA ALA A 147 -15.13 13.15 1.71
C ALA A 147 -14.63 11.75 2.11
N LEU A 148 -15.03 11.24 3.28
CA LEU A 148 -14.67 9.88 3.71
C LEU A 148 -15.22 8.80 2.76
N LYS A 149 -16.44 8.96 2.25
CA LYS A 149 -17.00 8.06 1.23
C LYS A 149 -16.22 8.13 -0.08
N LEU A 150 -15.83 9.33 -0.51
CA LEU A 150 -14.99 9.51 -1.70
C LEU A 150 -13.62 8.83 -1.52
N GLN A 151 -13.01 8.96 -0.34
CA GLN A 151 -11.76 8.28 -0.02
C GLN A 151 -11.86 6.76 -0.25
N LEU A 152 -12.97 6.14 0.20
CA LEU A 152 -13.23 4.72 0.00
C LEU A 152 -13.41 4.32 -1.48
N GLN A 153 -13.80 5.26 -2.35
CA GLN A 153 -13.90 5.02 -3.80
C GLN A 153 -12.56 5.23 -4.52
N VAL A 154 -11.72 6.14 -4.03
CA VAL A 154 -10.38 6.38 -4.59
C VAL A 154 -9.43 5.23 -4.24
N PHE A 155 -9.57 4.63 -3.05
CA PHE A 155 -8.68 3.56 -2.59
C PHE A 155 -8.59 2.36 -3.57
N PRO A 156 -9.69 1.78 -4.08
CA PRO A 156 -9.64 0.72 -5.09
C PRO A 156 -8.87 1.09 -6.36
N ILE A 157 -8.81 2.37 -6.74
CA ILE A 157 -8.03 2.81 -7.92
C ILE A 157 -6.55 2.50 -7.68
N GLY A 158 -6.00 2.84 -6.51
CA GLY A 158 -4.62 2.53 -6.16
C GLY A 158 -4.38 1.01 -6.06
N MET A 159 -5.36 0.26 -5.59
CA MET A 159 -5.27 -1.20 -5.47
C MET A 159 -5.16 -1.93 -6.81
N VAL A 160 -5.70 -1.38 -7.92
CA VAL A 160 -5.45 -1.92 -9.27
C VAL A 160 -3.96 -1.90 -9.59
N PHE A 161 -3.29 -0.78 -9.34
CA PHE A 161 -1.86 -0.61 -9.62
C PHE A 161 -1.01 -1.51 -8.71
N PHE A 162 -1.32 -1.57 -7.41
CA PHE A 162 -0.65 -2.50 -6.50
C PHE A 162 -0.88 -3.98 -6.89
N GLY A 163 -2.07 -4.33 -7.36
CA GLY A 163 -2.38 -5.66 -7.87
C GLY A 163 -1.48 -6.05 -9.04
N ILE A 164 -1.32 -5.16 -10.03
CA ILE A 164 -0.43 -5.39 -11.19
C ILE A 164 1.04 -5.50 -10.76
N GLN A 165 1.48 -4.67 -9.80
CA GLN A 165 2.81 -4.80 -9.23
C GLN A 165 3.00 -6.16 -8.54
N CYS A 166 2.05 -6.60 -7.71
CA CYS A 166 2.11 -7.89 -7.02
C CYS A 166 2.18 -9.05 -8.02
N ILE A 167 1.40 -8.99 -9.12
CA ILE A 167 1.48 -9.96 -10.21
C ILE A 167 2.88 -9.95 -10.86
N SER A 168 3.43 -8.76 -11.12
CA SER A 168 4.76 -8.61 -11.72
C SER A 168 5.87 -9.18 -10.83
N ILE A 169 5.85 -8.84 -9.53
CA ILE A 169 6.77 -9.37 -8.53
C ILE A 169 6.59 -10.88 -8.42
N GLY A 170 5.34 -11.36 -8.31
CA GLY A 170 5.02 -12.76 -8.17
C GLY A 170 5.54 -13.61 -9.33
N TYR A 171 5.35 -13.13 -10.56
CA TYR A 171 5.90 -13.74 -11.76
C TYR A 171 7.43 -13.83 -11.72
N LEU A 172 8.12 -12.73 -11.36
CA LEU A 172 9.58 -12.70 -11.28
C LEU A 172 10.12 -13.62 -10.18
N VAL A 173 9.45 -13.68 -9.03
CA VAL A 173 9.79 -14.62 -7.94
C VAL A 173 9.62 -16.06 -8.40
N ALA A 174 8.53 -16.39 -9.11
CA ALA A 174 8.30 -17.73 -9.65
C ALA A 174 9.34 -18.15 -10.72
N ARG A 175 9.92 -17.19 -11.43
CA ARG A 175 11.00 -17.39 -12.41
C ARG A 175 12.41 -17.34 -11.81
N SER A 176 12.56 -16.85 -10.58
CA SER A 176 13.85 -16.77 -9.92
C SER A 176 14.36 -18.15 -9.49
N THR A 177 15.68 -18.30 -9.40
CA THR A 177 16.32 -19.52 -8.86
C THR A 177 16.64 -19.40 -7.36
N PHE A 178 16.54 -18.19 -6.81
CA PHE A 178 17.00 -17.81 -5.48
C PHE A 178 15.87 -17.59 -4.45
N LEU A 179 14.60 -17.66 -4.86
CA LEU A 179 13.42 -17.63 -3.98
C LEU A 179 12.49 -18.84 -4.21
N PRO A 180 11.70 -19.26 -3.22
CA PRO A 180 10.68 -20.29 -3.40
C PRO A 180 9.59 -19.84 -4.38
N ARG A 181 9.36 -20.63 -5.44
CA ARG A 181 8.38 -20.30 -6.49
C ARG A 181 6.95 -20.17 -5.96
N ILE A 182 6.60 -20.97 -4.95
CA ILE A 182 5.27 -20.95 -4.33
C ILE A 182 4.90 -19.57 -3.78
N LEU A 183 5.86 -18.83 -3.22
CA LEU A 183 5.63 -17.48 -2.71
C LEU A 183 5.31 -16.49 -3.84
N GLY A 184 5.93 -16.68 -5.00
CA GLY A 184 5.64 -15.89 -6.19
C GLY A 184 4.23 -16.13 -6.73
N VAL A 185 3.80 -17.40 -6.77
CA VAL A 185 2.44 -17.76 -7.19
C VAL A 185 1.40 -17.22 -6.22
N LEU A 186 1.61 -17.39 -4.91
CA LEU A 186 0.70 -16.86 -3.89
C LEU A 186 0.58 -15.33 -3.98
N LEU A 187 1.69 -14.62 -4.18
CA LEU A 187 1.65 -13.17 -4.37
C LEU A 187 0.90 -12.77 -5.64
N ALA A 188 1.11 -13.48 -6.75
CA ALA A 188 0.40 -13.17 -8.00
C ALA A 188 -1.12 -13.37 -7.87
N LEU A 189 -1.55 -14.42 -7.15
CA LEU A 189 -2.96 -14.63 -6.80
C LEU A 189 -3.51 -13.52 -5.90
N GLY A 190 -2.71 -13.05 -4.92
CA GLY A 190 -3.05 -11.89 -4.10
C GLY A 190 -3.18 -10.60 -4.90
N GLY A 191 -2.29 -10.36 -5.87
CA GLY A 191 -2.39 -9.23 -6.77
C GLY A 191 -3.63 -9.28 -7.67
N LEU A 192 -3.97 -10.46 -8.18
CA LEU A 192 -5.19 -10.67 -8.96
C LEU A 192 -6.45 -10.40 -8.12
N CYS A 193 -6.44 -10.81 -6.86
CA CYS A 193 -7.48 -10.52 -5.88
C CYS A 193 -7.73 -9.00 -5.76
N TYR A 194 -6.68 -8.17 -5.69
CA TYR A 194 -6.84 -6.71 -5.68
C TYR A 194 -7.43 -6.14 -6.96
N VAL A 195 -6.99 -6.61 -8.13
CA VAL A 195 -7.54 -6.14 -9.40
C VAL A 195 -9.03 -6.49 -9.49
N ILE A 196 -9.39 -7.76 -9.23
CA ILE A 196 -10.79 -8.21 -9.28
C ILE A 196 -11.65 -7.43 -8.29
N ALA A 197 -11.23 -7.32 -7.03
CA ALA A 197 -11.99 -6.59 -6.02
C ALA A 197 -12.20 -5.12 -6.40
N SER A 198 -11.19 -4.49 -7.01
CA SER A 198 -11.28 -3.08 -7.41
C SER A 198 -12.27 -2.89 -8.55
N PHE A 199 -12.18 -3.71 -9.60
CA PHE A 199 -13.13 -3.65 -10.71
C PHE A 199 -14.56 -3.99 -10.30
N VAL A 200 -14.75 -4.93 -9.36
CA VAL A 200 -16.07 -5.21 -8.80
C VAL A 200 -16.60 -4.01 -8.03
N ASN A 201 -15.77 -3.32 -7.24
CA ASN A 201 -16.20 -2.10 -6.55
C ASN A 201 -16.63 -0.99 -7.53
N PHE A 202 -15.99 -0.89 -8.70
CA PHE A 202 -16.37 0.09 -9.74
C PHE A 202 -17.64 -0.27 -10.49
N LEU A 203 -17.79 -1.54 -10.88
CA LEU A 203 -18.87 -1.99 -11.77
C LEU A 203 -20.11 -2.48 -11.02
N ALA A 204 -19.94 -2.96 -9.78
CA ALA A 204 -20.98 -3.57 -8.96
C ALA A 204 -20.73 -3.25 -7.47
N SER A 205 -20.78 -1.96 -7.12
CA SER A 205 -20.48 -1.46 -5.77
C SER A 205 -21.35 -2.07 -4.66
N SER A 206 -22.56 -2.55 -4.97
CA SER A 206 -23.40 -3.31 -4.03
C SER A 206 -22.90 -4.72 -3.74
N PHE A 207 -22.11 -5.31 -4.64
CA PHE A 207 -21.56 -6.66 -4.51
C PHE A 207 -20.14 -6.69 -3.93
N GLY A 208 -19.35 -5.62 -4.12
CA GLY A 208 -17.97 -5.49 -3.64
C GLY A 208 -17.76 -5.95 -2.18
N PRO A 209 -18.56 -5.49 -1.20
CA PRO A 209 -18.42 -5.88 0.20
C PRO A 209 -18.54 -7.40 0.45
N HIS A 210 -19.31 -8.12 -0.37
CA HIS A 210 -19.50 -9.57 -0.22
C HIS A 210 -18.27 -10.39 -0.66
N LEU A 211 -17.39 -9.80 -1.48
CA LEU A 211 -16.15 -10.46 -1.92
C LEU A 211 -14.99 -10.29 -0.94
N VAL A 212 -15.03 -9.25 -0.11
CA VAL A 212 -13.95 -8.90 0.84
C VAL A 212 -13.51 -10.09 1.70
N PRO A 213 -14.41 -10.90 2.31
CA PRO A 213 -14.01 -12.03 3.15
C PRO A 213 -13.25 -13.13 2.40
N PHE A 214 -13.40 -13.23 1.08
CA PHE A 214 -12.75 -14.25 0.26
C PHE A 214 -11.44 -13.76 -0.34
N ILE A 215 -11.40 -12.48 -0.73
CA ILE A 215 -10.26 -11.87 -1.43
C ILE A 215 -9.17 -11.43 -0.46
N MET A 216 -9.55 -10.79 0.66
CA MET A 216 -8.57 -10.23 1.60
C MET A 216 -7.65 -11.28 2.22
N PRO A 217 -8.12 -12.47 2.64
CA PRO A 217 -7.22 -13.50 3.16
C PRO A 217 -6.19 -13.96 2.12
N VAL A 218 -6.59 -14.10 0.85
CA VAL A 218 -5.67 -14.54 -0.22
C VAL A 218 -4.59 -13.49 -0.45
N ALA A 219 -4.97 -12.21 -0.51
CA ALA A 219 -4.01 -11.11 -0.63
C ALA A 219 -3.03 -11.06 0.56
N LEU A 220 -3.55 -11.16 1.79
CA LEU A 220 -2.74 -11.15 3.02
C LEU A 220 -1.81 -12.36 3.10
N ILE A 221 -2.25 -13.55 2.68
CA ILE A 221 -1.40 -14.75 2.63
C ILE A 221 -0.29 -14.56 1.58
N GLY A 222 -0.62 -14.03 0.40
CA GLY A 222 0.36 -13.77 -0.67
C GLY A 222 1.45 -12.80 -0.23
N GLU A 223 1.07 -11.61 0.22
CA GLU A 223 2.02 -10.59 0.64
C GLU A 223 2.71 -10.93 1.96
N GLY A 224 1.94 -11.39 2.95
CA GLY A 224 2.45 -11.76 4.26
C GLY A 224 3.48 -12.89 4.18
N SER A 225 3.24 -13.91 3.35
CA SER A 225 4.18 -15.03 3.20
C SER A 225 5.49 -14.61 2.51
N LEU A 226 5.43 -13.84 1.41
CA LEU A 226 6.64 -13.38 0.74
C LEU A 226 7.40 -12.38 1.61
N SER A 227 6.74 -11.39 2.18
CA SER A 227 7.36 -10.37 3.03
C SER A 227 8.04 -11.00 4.26
N LEU A 228 7.39 -11.96 4.93
CA LEU A 228 7.96 -12.68 6.06
C LEU A 228 9.17 -13.53 5.65
N TRP A 229 9.08 -14.22 4.50
CA TRP A 229 10.22 -14.97 3.98
C TRP A 229 11.43 -14.07 3.71
N LEU A 230 11.20 -12.94 3.03
CA LEU A 230 12.23 -11.96 2.70
C LEU A 230 12.87 -11.40 3.98
N LEU A 231 12.06 -11.06 4.98
CA LEU A 231 12.52 -10.55 6.27
C LEU A 231 13.37 -11.57 7.04
N VAL A 232 12.94 -12.83 7.12
CA VAL A 232 13.57 -13.85 7.96
C VAL A 232 14.70 -14.59 7.23
N LYS A 233 14.43 -15.11 6.03
CA LYS A 233 15.39 -15.91 5.25
C LYS A 233 16.19 -15.05 4.28
N GLY A 234 15.53 -14.13 3.59
CA GLY A 234 16.09 -13.37 2.47
C GLY A 234 16.20 -14.22 1.21
N VAL A 235 17.24 -13.98 0.40
CA VAL A 235 17.53 -14.71 -0.85
C VAL A 235 18.74 -15.63 -0.72
N ASN A 236 18.80 -16.67 -1.56
CA ASN A 236 20.04 -17.43 -1.76
C ASN A 236 21.04 -16.58 -2.55
N VAL A 237 22.10 -16.10 -1.89
CA VAL A 237 23.07 -15.15 -2.47
C VAL A 237 23.84 -15.75 -3.64
N GLN A 238 24.25 -17.02 -3.54
CA GLN A 238 25.00 -17.69 -4.61
C GLN A 238 24.15 -17.78 -5.88
N ARG A 239 22.94 -18.33 -5.78
CA ARG A 239 22.02 -18.45 -6.92
C ARG A 239 21.60 -17.09 -7.50
N TRP A 240 21.49 -16.08 -6.62
CA TRP A 240 21.21 -14.72 -7.07
C TRP A 240 22.36 -14.16 -7.91
N ASN A 241 23.61 -14.36 -7.49
CA ASN A 241 24.79 -13.92 -8.25
C ASN A 241 24.90 -14.66 -9.59
N GLU A 242 24.70 -15.98 -9.59
CA GLU A 242 24.69 -16.79 -10.82
C GLU A 242 23.64 -16.27 -11.80
N GLN A 243 22.40 -16.04 -11.34
CA GLN A 243 21.34 -15.52 -12.21
C GLN A 243 21.63 -14.09 -12.68
N ALA A 244 22.19 -13.23 -11.82
CA ALA A 244 22.56 -11.87 -12.17
C ALA A 244 23.66 -11.81 -13.24
N SER A 245 24.60 -12.76 -13.25
CA SER A 245 25.64 -12.84 -14.29
C SER A 245 25.12 -13.30 -15.66
N LEU A 246 24.01 -14.02 -15.70
CA LEU A 246 23.40 -14.51 -16.95
C LEU A 246 22.48 -13.47 -17.62
N GLY A 247 22.04 -12.45 -16.87
CA GLY A 247 21.16 -11.38 -17.33
C GLY A 247 21.86 -10.06 -17.66
N GLN A 248 23.20 -10.03 -17.60
CA GLN A 248 24.03 -8.96 -18.15
C GLN A 248 24.30 -9.22 -19.63
#